data_AF-A0A968K665-F1
#
_entry.id   AF-A0A968K665-F1
#
_cell.length_a   1.000
_cell.length_b   1.000
_cell.length_c   1.000
_cell.angle_alpha   90.00
_cell.angle_beta   90.00
_cell.angle_gamma   90.00
#
_symmetry.space_group_name_H-M   'P 1'
#
loop_
_entity.id
_entity.type
_entity.pdbx_description
1 polymer ?
#
loop_
_entity_poly.entity_id
_entity_poly.type
_entity_poly.pdbx_seq_one_letter_code
_entity_poly.pdbx_strand_id
1 'polypeptide(L)' 'MFSSSQSLERLIREFSKLPGIGRKTAQRLAFWVLKRDPKEVRELA' A
#
# COMPACT_ATOMS: atom_id res chain seq x y z
N MET A 1 16.45 -6.11 -10.96
CA MET A 1 15.14 -5.44 -10.84
C MET A 1 14.40 -6.14 -9.72
N PHE A 2 14.12 -5.46 -8.62
CA PHE A 2 13.42 -6.06 -7.48
C PHE A 2 12.12 -6.68 -8.00
N SER A 3 11.93 -8.00 -7.85
CA SER A 3 10.63 -8.65 -8.04
C SER A 3 9.66 -8.00 -7.07
N SER A 4 8.94 -6.97 -7.52
CA SER A 4 7.86 -6.36 -6.78
C SER A 4 6.80 -7.44 -6.61
N SER A 5 6.74 -8.00 -5.40
CA SER A 5 5.69 -8.92 -4.99
C SER A 5 4.36 -8.45 -5.56
N GLN A 6 3.67 -9.32 -6.31
CA GLN A 6 2.40 -9.00 -6.97
C GLN A 6 1.37 -8.42 -5.99
N SER A 7 1.47 -8.80 -4.72
CA SER A 7 0.67 -8.26 -3.61
C SER A 7 0.93 -6.78 -3.33
N LEU A 8 2.18 -6.31 -3.41
CA LEU A 8 2.53 -4.90 -3.22
C LEU A 8 1.99 -4.03 -4.36
N GLU A 9 2.14 -4.48 -5.61
CA GLU A 9 1.61 -3.73 -6.75
C GLU A 9 0.09 -3.64 -6.70
N ARG A 10 -0.59 -4.72 -6.28
CA ARG A 10 -2.04 -4.70 -6.06
C ARG A 10 -2.41 -3.67 -5.00
N LEU A 11 -1.71 -3.64 -3.86
CA LEU A 11 -1.97 -2.66 -2.79
C LEU A 11 -1.79 -1.22 -3.26
N ILE A 12 -0.70 -0.94 -3.99
CA ILE A 12 -0.45 0.40 -4.58
C ILE A 12 -1.57 0.77 -5.56
N ARG A 13 -2.01 -0.17 -6.40
CA ARG A 13 -3.10 0.06 -7.35
C ARG A 13 -4.40 0.38 -6.64
N GLU A 14 -4.77 -0.37 -5.59
CA GLU A 14 -6.01 -0.11 -4.84
C GLU A 14 -5.96 1.24 -4.13
N PHE A 15 -4.85 1.60 -3.47
CA PHE A 15 -4.71 2.93 -2.88
C PHE A 15 -4.75 4.06 -3.90
N SER A 16 -4.26 3.84 -5.12
CA SER A 16 -4.31 4.86 -6.19
C SER A 16 -5.72 5.12 -6.74
N LYS A 17 -6.72 4.30 -6.39
CA LYS A 17 -8.12 4.52 -6.77
C LYS A 17 -8.82 5.52 -5.85
N LEU A 18 -8.24 5.83 -4.68
CA LEU A 18 -8.83 6.75 -3.73
C LEU A 18 -8.74 8.21 -4.24
N PRO A 19 -9.78 9.03 -4.04
CA PRO A 19 -9.78 10.42 -4.49
C PRO A 19 -8.63 11.18 -3.79
N GLY A 20 -7.83 11.91 -4.58
CA GLY A 20 -6.69 12.66 -4.07
C GLY A 20 -5.41 11.85 -3.80
N ILE A 21 -5.41 10.53 -4.07
CA ILE A 21 -4.23 9.68 -3.87
C ILE A 21 -3.62 9.27 -5.21
N GLY A 22 -2.51 9.92 -5.58
CA GLY A 22 -1.70 9.54 -6.75
C GLY A 22 -0.72 8.40 -6.47
N ARG A 23 -0.14 7.83 -7.53
CA ARG A 23 0.75 6.65 -7.50
C ARG A 23 1.89 6.76 -6.46
N LYS A 24 2.55 7.92 -6.36
CA LYS A 24 3.65 8.16 -5.42
C LYS A 24 3.16 8.12 -3.96
N THR A 25 1.97 8.64 -3.70
CA THR A 25 1.35 8.60 -2.37
C THR A 25 0.87 7.20 -2.04
N ALA A 26 0.23 6.51 -2.99
CA ALA A 26 -0.18 5.11 -2.83
C ALA A 26 1.01 4.18 -2.51
N GLN A 27 2.15 4.38 -3.18
CA GLN A 27 3.38 3.65 -2.88
C GLN A 27 3.87 3.90 -1.46
N ARG A 28 3.87 5.16 -0.99
CA ARG A 28 4.22 5.47 0.41
C ARG A 28 3.28 4.80 1.41
N LEU A 29 1.98 4.83 1.15
CA LEU A 29 0.98 4.18 2.01
C LEU A 29 1.17 2.67 2.04
N ALA A 30 1.41 2.04 0.90
CA ALA A 30 1.69 0.61 0.83
C ALA A 30 2.93 0.23 1.66
N PHE A 31 4.01 1.00 1.58
CA PHE A 31 5.19 0.76 2.42
C PHE A 31 4.95 1.09 3.90
N TRP A 32 4.09 2.07 4.21
CA TRP A 32 3.71 2.38 5.58
C TRP A 32 2.97 1.20 6.22
N VAL A 33 1.99 0.61 5.51
CA VAL A 33 1.26 -0.59 5.95
C VAL A 33 2.21 -1.77 6.17
N LEU A 34 3.15 -2.01 5.25
CA LEU A 34 4.13 -3.11 5.39
C LEU A 34 5.10 -2.96 6.57
N LYS A 35 5.30 -1.74 7.07
CA LYS A 35 6.18 -1.46 8.21
C LYS A 35 5.46 -1.46 9.55
N ARG A 36 4.13 -1.53 9.54
CA ARG A 36 3.28 -1.48 10.73
C ARG A 36 3.01 -2.88 11.27
N ASP A 37 2.64 -2.94 12.55
CA ASP A 37 2.27 -4.20 13.16
C ASP A 37 1.00 -4.75 12.48
N PRO A 38 0.93 -6.06 12.17
CA PRO A 38 -0.24 -6.66 11.54
C PRO A 38 -1.55 -6.47 12.31
N LYS A 39 -1.49 -6.22 13.63
CA LYS A 39 -2.67 -5.92 14.44
C LYS A 39 -3.19 -4.50 14.16
N GLU A 40 -2.31 -3.51 14.12
CA GLU A 40 -2.66 -2.12 13.76
C GLU A 40 -3.22 -2.03 12.35
N VAL A 41 -2.64 -2.78 11.41
CA VAL A 41 -3.12 -2.82 10.01
C VAL A 41 -4.51 -3.45 9.89
N ARG A 42 -4.84 -4.44 10.72
CA ARG A 42 -6.17 -5.07 10.69
C ARG A 42 -7.28 -4.14 11.18
N GLU A 43 -6.98 -3.19 12.06
CA GLU A 43 -7.97 -2.20 12.51
C GLU A 43 -8.31 -1.15 11.44
N LEU A 44 -7.46 -1.02 10.42
CA LEU A 44 -7.68 -0.12 9.28
C LEU A 44 -8.52 -0.75 8.15
N ALA A 45 -8.74 -2.06 8.17
CA ALA A 45 -9.39 -2.83 7.10
C ALA A 45 -10.91 -2.90 7.31
#